data_AF-A0A9W6JX45-F1
#
_entry.id   AF-A0A9W6JX45-F1
#
_cell.length_a   1.000
_cell.length_b   1.000
_cell.length_c   1.000
_cell.angle_alpha   90.00
_cell.angle_beta   90.00
_cell.angle_gamma   90.00
#
_symmetry.space_group_name_H-M   'P 1'
#
loop_
_entity.id
_entity.type
_entity.pdbx_description
1 polymer ?
#
loop_
_entity_poly.entity_id
_entity_poly.type
_entity_poly.pdbx_seq_one_letter_code
_entity_poly.pdbx_strand_id
1 'polypeptide(L)'
;MTVKPSIALLLDVWCEDYEGDDITVVHDEADGSWRHGSEHTAIFHRASDNTHWSVSYRVTPGADYNDFRDGDLDDSYVVQVQPVVVPTTTWVAVRG
;
A
#
# COMPACT_ATOMS: atom_id res chain seq x y z
N MET A 1 -17.92 12.49 8.27
CA MET A 1 -16.76 11.76 8.81
C MET A 1 -16.42 10.68 7.82
N THR A 2 -15.20 10.66 7.30
CA THR A 2 -14.74 9.57 6.43
C THR A 2 -14.58 8.30 7.26
N VAL A 3 -15.16 7.19 6.82
CA VAL A 3 -15.02 5.90 7.51
C VAL A 3 -13.74 5.24 7.03
N LYS A 4 -12.86 4.94 7.97
CA LYS A 4 -11.60 4.23 7.74
C LYS A 4 -11.88 2.83 7.15
N PRO A 5 -11.21 2.42 6.05
CA PRO A 5 -11.28 1.05 5.57
C PRO A 5 -10.68 0.08 6.60
N SER A 6 -11.26 -1.10 6.73
CA SER A 6 -10.68 -2.18 7.54
C SER A 6 -9.41 -2.69 6.89
N ILE A 7 -8.46 -3.19 7.68
CA ILE A 7 -7.24 -3.77 7.12
C ILE A 7 -7.53 -4.98 6.23
N ALA A 8 -8.50 -5.84 6.58
CA ALA A 8 -8.88 -7.01 5.79
C ALA A 8 -9.25 -6.62 4.33
N LEU A 9 -10.11 -5.61 4.16
CA LEU A 9 -10.45 -5.08 2.83
C LEU A 9 -9.24 -4.61 2.04
N LEU A 10 -8.27 -3.95 2.68
CA LEU A 10 -7.07 -3.45 2.00
C LEU A 10 -6.13 -4.60 1.60
N LEU A 11 -6.04 -5.65 2.43
CA LEU A 11 -5.26 -6.86 2.10
C LEU A 11 -5.89 -7.64 0.95
N ASP A 12 -7.22 -7.75 0.89
CA ASP A 12 -7.94 -8.40 -0.23
C ASP A 12 -7.67 -7.67 -1.56
N VAL A 13 -7.69 -6.33 -1.55
CA VAL A 13 -7.38 -5.50 -2.74
C VAL A 13 -5.92 -5.66 -3.17
N TRP A 14 -4.98 -5.77 -2.22
CA TRP A 14 -3.57 -5.91 -2.53
C TRP A 14 -3.20 -7.31 -3.03
N CYS A 15 -3.84 -8.38 -2.54
CA CYS A 15 -3.57 -9.76 -2.96
C CYS A 15 -4.14 -10.13 -4.35
N GLU A 16 -4.58 -9.15 -5.14
CA GLU A 16 -5.13 -9.29 -6.51
C GLU A 16 -6.41 -10.14 -6.64
N ASP A 17 -6.98 -10.68 -5.56
CA ASP A 17 -8.25 -11.43 -5.56
C ASP A 17 -9.50 -10.53 -5.54
N TYR A 18 -9.32 -9.20 -5.45
CA TYR A 18 -10.40 -8.23 -5.44
C TYR A 18 -10.06 -7.02 -6.32
N GLU A 19 -10.64 -6.96 -7.53
CA GLU A 19 -10.82 -5.69 -8.24
C GLU A 19 -11.84 -4.87 -7.45
N GLY A 20 -11.41 -4.25 -6.36
CA GLY A 20 -12.29 -3.42 -5.56
C GLY A 20 -12.82 -2.27 -6.40
N ASP A 21 -14.12 -2.28 -6.71
CA ASP A 21 -14.79 -1.24 -7.51
C ASP A 21 -14.54 0.20 -6.97
N ASP A 22 -14.17 0.33 -5.70
CA ASP A 22 -13.96 1.61 -5.01
C ASP A 22 -12.54 1.84 -4.46
N ILE A 23 -11.71 0.80 -4.30
CA ILE A 23 -10.38 0.92 -3.67
C ILE A 23 -9.32 0.28 -4.56
N THR A 24 -8.25 1.02 -4.83
CA THR A 24 -7.12 0.55 -5.66
C THR A 24 -5.79 0.84 -4.98
N VAL A 25 -4.79 -0.02 -5.23
CA VAL A 25 -3.41 0.25 -4.83
C VAL A 25 -2.80 1.26 -5.81
N VAL A 26 -2.29 2.39 -5.29
CA VAL A 26 -1.67 3.45 -6.11
C VAL A 26 -0.16 3.55 -5.90
N HIS A 27 0.35 2.96 -4.81
CA HIS A 27 1.77 2.87 -4.53
C HIS A 27 2.04 1.64 -3.67
N ASP A 28 3.14 0.94 -3.93
CA ASP A 28 3.66 -0.15 -3.11
C ASP A 28 5.18 -0.09 -3.18
N GLU A 29 5.81 0.07 -2.02
CA GLU A 29 7.26 0.02 -1.89
C GLU A 29 7.66 -1.11 -0.94
N ALA A 30 8.71 -1.84 -1.31
CA ALA A 30 9.29 -2.89 -0.51
C ALA A 30 10.74 -2.52 -0.15
N ASP A 31 11.09 -2.64 1.12
CA ASP A 31 12.47 -2.59 1.58
C ASP A 31 12.92 -3.98 2.09
N GLY A 32 14.18 -4.32 1.83
CA GLY A 32 14.79 -5.57 2.28
C GLY A 32 15.35 -5.50 3.70
N SER A 33 14.85 -4.61 4.56
CA SER A 33 15.42 -4.40 5.91
C SER A 33 15.12 -5.56 6.87
N TRP A 34 14.20 -6.45 6.50
CA TRP A 34 13.80 -7.58 7.33
C TRP A 34 14.62 -8.85 7.02
N ARG A 35 15.22 -9.45 8.06
CA ARG A 35 16.20 -10.56 7.95
C ARG A 35 15.73 -11.77 7.13
N HIS A 36 14.43 -11.98 7.01
CA HIS A 36 13.84 -13.14 6.33
C HIS A 36 12.73 -12.74 5.35
N GLY A 37 12.77 -11.51 4.83
CA GLY A 37 11.77 -11.05 3.88
C GLY A 37 11.88 -9.57 3.56
N SER A 38 10.75 -8.90 3.34
CA SER A 38 10.66 -7.47 3.06
C SER A 38 9.65 -6.79 3.96
N GLU A 39 9.93 -5.54 4.32
CA GLU A 39 8.93 -4.61 4.85
C GLU A 39 8.30 -3.89 3.67
N HIS A 40 6.98 -3.81 3.65
CA HIS A 40 6.21 -3.16 2.59
C HIS A 40 5.45 -1.98 3.16
N THR A 41 5.30 -0.94 2.35
CA THR A 41 4.37 0.16 2.58
C THR A 41 3.53 0.37 1.34
N ALA A 42 2.22 0.09 1.45
CA ALA A 42 1.26 0.23 0.37
C ALA A 42 0.33 1.42 0.64
N ILE A 43 0.05 2.20 -0.41
CA ILE A 43 -0.92 3.29 -0.42
C ILE A 43 -2.12 2.91 -1.29
N PHE A 44 -3.30 3.04 -0.71
CA PHE A 44 -4.58 2.75 -1.34
C PHE A 44 -5.34 4.05 -1.58
N HIS A 45 -5.97 4.19 -2.74
CA HIS A 45 -6.89 5.27 -3.06
C HIS A 45 -8.32 4.76 -3.04
N ARG A 46 -9.22 5.47 -2.34
CA ARG A 46 -10.67 5.23 -2.38
C ARG A 46 -11.34 6.26 -3.27
N ALA A 47 -12.05 5.81 -4.31
CA ALA A 47 -12.67 6.69 -5.30
C ALA A 47 -13.88 7.46 -4.75
N SER A 48 -14.71 6.82 -3.93
CA SER A 48 -15.99 7.36 -3.43
C SER A 48 -15.86 8.62 -2.58
N ASP A 49 -14.74 8.79 -1.88
CA ASP A 49 -14.46 9.93 -1.02
C ASP A 49 -13.10 10.61 -1.30
N ASN A 50 -12.40 10.15 -2.33
CA ASN A 50 -11.09 10.64 -2.76
C ASN A 50 -10.04 10.65 -1.63
N THR A 51 -10.09 9.66 -0.74
CA THR A 51 -9.12 9.52 0.37
C THR A 51 -8.02 8.52 0.07
N HIS A 52 -6.87 8.69 0.74
CA HIS A 52 -5.73 7.80 0.62
C HIS A 52 -5.40 7.18 1.98
N TRP A 53 -5.01 5.91 1.98
CA TRP A 53 -4.75 5.13 3.19
C TRP A 53 -3.45 4.35 3.04
N SER A 54 -2.60 4.39 4.07
CA SER A 54 -1.33 3.68 4.14
C SER A 54 -1.43 2.48 5.06
N VAL A 55 -0.77 1.38 4.67
CA VAL A 55 -0.57 0.18 5.48
C VAL A 55 0.89 -0.25 5.35
N SER A 56 1.55 -0.52 6.47
CA SER A 56 2.88 -1.12 6.50
C SER A 56 2.81 -2.55 7.05
N TYR A 57 3.44 -3.50 6.36
CA TYR A 57 3.39 -4.93 6.69
C TYR A 57 4.69 -5.65 6.28
N ARG A 58 4.83 -6.94 6.61
CA ARG A 58 6.04 -7.74 6.30
C ARG A 58 5.68 -8.97 5.48
N VAL A 59 6.57 -9.33 4.56
CA VAL A 59 6.39 -10.46 3.62
C VAL A 59 7.59 -11.41 3.72
N THR A 60 7.38 -12.72 3.92
CA THR A 60 8.43 -13.75 3.83
C THR A 60 8.43 -14.44 2.46
N PRO A 61 9.60 -14.88 1.95
CA PRO A 61 9.67 -15.83 0.86
C PRO A 61 9.53 -17.26 1.39
N GLY A 62 8.46 -17.97 1.03
CA GLY A 62 8.52 -19.45 0.96
C GLY A 62 7.37 -20.29 1.49
N ALA A 63 6.32 -19.76 2.12
CA ALA A 63 5.15 -20.57 2.42
C ALA A 63 3.96 -19.67 2.72
N ASP A 64 2.97 -19.75 1.84
CA ASP A 64 1.69 -19.06 1.87
C ASP A 64 1.79 -17.54 1.84
N TYR A 65 0.89 -16.94 1.08
CA TYR A 65 0.86 -15.50 0.89
C TYR A 65 0.85 -14.82 2.26
N ASN A 66 1.94 -14.09 2.49
CA ASN A 66 2.16 -13.18 3.59
C ASN A 66 2.39 -13.87 4.93
N ASP A 67 3.51 -13.55 5.58
CA ASP A 67 3.67 -13.76 7.02
C ASP A 67 2.84 -12.72 7.78
N PHE A 68 1.59 -12.51 7.33
CA PHE A 68 0.50 -12.06 8.17
C PHE A 68 0.36 -13.16 9.21
N ARG A 69 1.08 -13.07 10.32
CA ARG A 69 0.61 -13.78 11.51
C ARG A 69 -0.74 -13.18 11.82
N ASP A 70 -1.80 -13.87 11.40
CA ASP A 70 -3.19 -13.62 11.76
C ASP A 70 -3.22 -13.26 13.26
N GLY A 71 -3.25 -11.96 13.58
CA GLY A 71 -3.16 -11.46 14.95
C GLY A 71 -2.32 -10.21 15.19
N ASP A 72 -1.32 -9.89 14.36
CA ASP A 72 -0.40 -8.77 14.64
C ASP A 72 -0.81 -7.43 14.01
N LEU A 73 -1.67 -7.46 12.98
CA LEU A 73 -2.20 -6.26 12.35
C LEU A 73 -3.68 -6.09 12.69
N ASP A 74 -3.99 -4.97 13.32
CA ASP A 74 -5.36 -4.51 13.51
C ASP A 74 -5.61 -3.22 12.72
N ASP A 75 -6.86 -2.74 12.73
CA ASP A 75 -7.22 -1.55 11.98
C ASP A 75 -6.35 -0.33 12.35
N SER A 76 -5.76 -0.22 13.54
CA SER A 76 -4.89 0.90 13.96
C SER A 76 -3.70 1.15 13.03
N TYR A 77 -3.22 0.14 12.31
CA TYR A 77 -2.12 0.26 11.33
C TYR A 77 -2.52 0.96 10.03
N VAL A 78 -3.83 1.10 9.78
CA VAL A 78 -4.35 1.82 8.61
C VAL A 78 -4.38 3.32 8.90
N VAL A 79 -3.52 4.09 8.25
CA VAL A 79 -3.37 5.54 8.50
C VAL A 79 -3.84 6.33 7.29
N GLN A 80 -4.68 7.36 7.48
CA GLN A 80 -5.05 8.24 6.39
C GLN A 80 -3.85 9.11 5.99
N VAL A 81 -3.54 9.16 4.71
CA VAL A 81 -2.45 9.96 4.16
C VAL A 81 -2.96 10.96 3.13
N GLN A 82 -2.14 11.94 2.78
CA GLN A 82 -2.43 12.89 1.71
C GLN A 82 -1.30 12.85 0.67
N PRO A 83 -1.61 12.84 -0.64
CA PRO A 83 -0.59 12.89 -1.67
C PRO A 83 0.12 14.24 -1.65
N VAL A 84 1.45 14.21 -1.70
CA VAL A 84 2.28 15.40 -1.89
C VAL A 84 2.61 15.54 -3.37
N VAL A 85 2.18 16.63 -3.99
CA VAL A 85 2.49 16.93 -5.39
C VAL A 85 3.88 17.57 -5.47
N VAL A 86 4.84 16.89 -6.11
CA VAL A 86 6.19 17.39 -6.32
C VAL A 86 6.40 17.71 -7.80
N PRO A 87 6.62 18.98 -8.19
CA PRO A 87 6.93 19.31 -9.57
C PRO A 87 8.31 18.76 -9.96
N THR A 88 8.38 18.02 -11.07
CA THR A 88 9.64 17.42 -11.55
C THR A 88 10.10 18.10 -12.83
N THR A 89 11.37 18.54 -12.86
CA THR A 89 12.00 19.10 -14.06
C THR A 89 12.85 18.02 -14.73
N THR A 90 12.51 17.68 -15.98
CA THR A 90 13.28 16.71 -16.78
C THR A 90 14.17 17.47 -17.78
N TRP A 91 15.47 17.17 -17.78
CA TRP A 91 16.42 17.70 -18.76
C TRP A 91 16.71 16.64 -19.82
N VAL A 92 16.66 17.02 -21.09
CA VAL A 92 17.06 16.15 -22.21
C VAL A 92 18.29 16.72 -22.91
N ALA A 93 19.25 15.84 -23.20
CA ALA A 93 20.44 16.23 -23.95
C ALA A 93 20.07 16.41 -25.43
N VAL A 94 20.35 17.59 -25.97
CA VAL A 94 20.24 17.84 -27.41
C VAL A 94 21.59 17.49 -28.04
N ARG A 95 21.62 16.48 -28.91
CA ARG A 95 22.78 16.23 -29.77
C ARG A 95 22.66 17.11 -31.02
N GLY A 96 23.66 17.96 -31.25
CA GLY A 96 23.80 18.78 -32.45
C GLY A 96 24.42 18.03 -33.62
#